data_AF-A0A7S0B123-F1
#
_entry.id   AF-A0A7S0B123-F1
#
_cell.length_a   1.000
_cell.length_b   1.000
_cell.length_c   1.000
_cell.angle_alpha   90.00
_cell.angle_beta   90.00
_cell.angle_gamma   90.00
#
_symmetry.space_group_name_H-M   'P 1'
#
loop_
_entity.id
_entity.type
_entity.pdbx_description
1 polymer ?
#
loop_
_entity_poly.entity_id
_entity_poly.type
_entity_poly.pdbx_seq_one_letter_code
_entity_poly.pdbx_strand_id
1 'polypeptide(L)'
;GVNLPCPVLQFQVVNLLCNERGGEIMDAQLKLVAANNRKKKGENLSIAMYRKVNLTEFEHPFFSRVWVGRHTLDSNSPLLNKFARSMIRQNGGYWPVDWNNPHDIRNAIQFTDLIVTMTGISNVSASTVHAYKRFKYGDVLVGYTFANMLFAEEDSSRLLVDPSLVNDVVEQEGGGAEPFDYEPDNVDSDSGHQGSWDARSIRMQASRASTHLY
;
A
#
# COMPACT_ATOMS: atom_id res chain seq x y z
N GLY A 1 17.32 21.16 14.72
CA GLY A 1 16.07 21.02 13.97
C GLY A 1 15.49 19.67 14.25
N VAL A 2 14.17 19.53 14.24
CA VAL A 2 13.51 18.22 14.37
C VAL A 2 13.75 17.44 13.09
N ASN A 3 14.34 16.24 13.19
CA ASN A 3 14.57 15.36 12.07
C ASN A 3 13.34 14.45 11.91
N LEU A 4 12.45 14.76 10.98
CA LEU A 4 11.29 13.91 10.71
C LEU A 4 11.67 12.75 9.77
N PRO A 5 11.24 11.51 10.08
CA PRO A 5 11.43 10.40 9.16
C PRO A 5 10.73 10.66 7.82
N CYS A 6 11.04 9.90 6.77
CA CYS A 6 10.27 10.01 5.53
C CYS A 6 8.89 9.33 5.69
N PRO A 7 7.83 9.86 5.05
CA PRO A 7 6.53 9.19 5.02
C PRO A 7 6.61 7.80 4.40
N VAL A 8 5.63 6.94 4.67
CA VAL A 8 5.62 5.55 4.21
C VAL A 8 4.34 5.27 3.45
N LEU A 9 4.42 4.87 2.19
CA LEU A 9 3.29 4.27 1.49
C LEU A 9 3.05 2.85 2.01
N GLN A 10 1.82 2.53 2.40
CA GLN A 10 1.36 1.24 2.86
C GLN A 10 0.24 0.69 1.98
N PHE A 11 0.11 -0.62 1.88
CA PHE A 11 -1.09 -1.30 1.41
C PHE A 11 -1.21 -2.61 2.16
N GLN A 12 -2.41 -3.15 2.30
CA GLN A 12 -2.60 -4.42 2.97
C GLN A 12 -3.14 -5.50 2.04
N VAL A 13 -2.64 -6.71 2.25
CA VAL A 13 -3.11 -7.93 1.62
C VAL A 13 -3.67 -8.82 2.72
N VAL A 14 -4.88 -9.32 2.53
CA VAL A 14 -5.57 -10.16 3.52
C VAL A 14 -5.77 -11.55 2.93
N ASN A 15 -5.33 -12.56 3.68
CA ASN A 15 -5.67 -13.94 3.37
C ASN A 15 -7.14 -14.19 3.75
N LEU A 16 -7.98 -14.55 2.79
CA LEU A 16 -9.40 -14.80 3.05
C LEU A 16 -9.63 -16.08 3.88
N LEU A 17 -8.65 -16.99 3.92
CA LEU A 17 -8.66 -18.16 4.80
C LEU A 17 -8.00 -17.89 6.16
N CYS A 18 -7.80 -16.63 6.55
CA CYS A 18 -7.06 -16.24 7.76
C CYS A 18 -7.60 -16.80 9.08
N ASN A 19 -8.88 -17.19 9.11
CA ASN A 19 -9.52 -17.79 10.27
C ASN A 19 -9.63 -19.32 10.18
N GLU A 20 -9.22 -19.90 9.06
CA GLU A 20 -9.22 -21.34 8.81
C GLU A 20 -7.84 -21.96 9.11
N ARG A 21 -7.85 -23.10 9.80
CA ARG A 21 -6.62 -23.83 10.10
C ARG A 21 -6.07 -24.44 8.82
N GLY A 22 -4.79 -24.23 8.52
CA GLY A 22 -4.18 -24.73 7.29
C GLY A 22 -4.41 -23.82 6.08
N GLY A 23 -5.07 -22.68 6.25
CA GLY A 23 -5.38 -21.74 5.17
C GLY A 23 -4.21 -20.88 4.70
N GLU A 24 -2.98 -21.18 5.12
CA GLU A 24 -1.84 -20.28 4.93
C GLU A 24 -1.27 -20.35 3.50
N ILE A 25 -0.62 -19.26 3.10
CA ILE A 25 0.09 -19.17 1.83
C ILE A 25 1.59 -19.25 2.13
N MET A 26 2.20 -20.33 1.67
CA MET A 26 3.64 -20.60 1.81
C MET A 26 4.44 -19.80 0.79
N ASP A 27 5.65 -19.40 1.17
CA ASP A 27 6.63 -18.73 0.29
C ASP A 27 6.03 -17.55 -0.50
N ALA A 28 5.21 -16.75 0.19
CA ALA A 28 4.52 -15.63 -0.42
C ALA A 28 5.50 -14.50 -0.74
N GLN A 29 5.33 -13.87 -1.89
CA GLN A 29 6.11 -12.73 -2.37
C GLN A 29 5.21 -11.60 -2.83
N LEU A 30 5.55 -10.37 -2.46
CA LEU A 30 4.94 -9.14 -2.94
C LEU A 30 5.85 -8.40 -3.91
N LYS A 31 5.25 -7.84 -4.95
CA LYS A 31 5.92 -6.91 -5.86
C LYS A 31 5.06 -5.67 -6.04
N LEU A 32 5.72 -4.52 -6.05
CA LEU A 32 5.10 -3.24 -6.33
C LEU A 32 5.78 -2.59 -7.53
N VAL A 33 4.98 -2.15 -8.50
CA VAL A 33 5.44 -1.46 -9.70
C VAL A 33 4.67 -0.16 -9.84
N ALA A 34 5.37 0.95 -10.07
CA ALA A 34 4.79 2.24 -10.41
C ALA A 34 4.81 2.43 -11.93
N ALA A 35 3.70 2.86 -12.51
CA ALA A 35 3.62 3.34 -13.88
C ALA A 35 3.49 4.86 -13.90
N ASN A 36 4.26 5.51 -14.76
CA ASN A 36 4.13 6.94 -15.06
C ASN A 36 4.02 7.14 -16.57
N ASN A 37 3.03 7.91 -17.01
CA ASN A 37 2.92 8.31 -18.41
C ASN A 37 3.89 9.46 -18.71
N ARG A 38 4.77 9.28 -19.71
CA ARG A 38 5.57 10.36 -20.28
C ARG A 38 5.04 10.73 -21.66
N LYS A 39 4.65 11.99 -21.83
CA LYS A 39 4.45 12.58 -23.15
C LYS A 39 5.79 13.10 -23.65
N LYS A 40 6.22 12.68 -24.85
CA LYS A 40 7.33 13.33 -25.54
C LYS A 40 6.83 14.63 -26.16
N LYS A 41 7.65 15.68 -26.08
CA LYS A 41 7.31 17.00 -26.63
C LYS A 41 7.13 16.89 -28.16
N GLY A 42 5.93 17.13 -28.65
CA GLY A 42 5.59 17.04 -30.08
C GLY A 42 4.97 15.73 -30.55
N GLU A 43 4.77 14.73 -29.66
CA GLU A 43 4.08 13.48 -29.98
C GLU A 43 2.74 13.38 -29.24
N ASN A 44 1.69 12.94 -29.93
CA ASN A 44 0.39 12.64 -29.32
C ASN A 44 0.38 11.32 -28.53
N LEU A 45 1.49 10.56 -28.58
CA LEU A 45 1.63 9.26 -27.91
C LEU A 45 2.24 9.44 -26.51
N SER A 46 1.55 8.95 -25.49
CA SER A 46 2.10 8.79 -24.15
C SER A 46 2.71 7.39 -24.00
N ILE A 47 3.98 7.31 -23.61
CA ILE A 47 4.63 6.04 -23.29
C ILE A 47 4.52 5.81 -21.79
N ALA A 48 3.96 4.67 -21.39
CA ALA A 48 3.97 4.22 -20.00
C ALA A 48 5.37 3.74 -19.61
N MET A 49 5.94 4.32 -18.55
CA MET A 49 7.21 3.91 -17.97
C MET A 49 6.95 3.18 -16.65
N TYR A 50 7.36 1.92 -16.57
CA TYR A 50 7.24 1.10 -15.36
C TYR A 50 8.52 1.14 -14.54
N ARG A 51 8.39 1.22 -13.22
CA ARG A 51 9.50 1.22 -12.26
C ARG A 51 9.19 0.31 -11.09
N LYS A 52 10.12 -0.58 -10.75
CA LYS A 52 10.05 -1.35 -9.50
C LYS A 52 10.08 -0.38 -8.32
N VAL A 53 9.19 -0.59 -7.38
CA VAL A 53 9.16 0.09 -6.08
C VAL A 53 9.64 -0.90 -5.03
N ASN A 54 10.59 -0.48 -4.21
CA ASN A 54 11.16 -1.36 -3.18
C ASN A 54 10.25 -1.40 -1.96
N LEU A 55 9.89 -2.60 -1.49
CA LEU A 55 9.18 -2.78 -0.23
C LEU A 55 10.17 -3.15 0.88
N THR A 56 9.89 -2.75 2.11
CA THR A 56 10.71 -3.12 3.28
C THR A 56 10.67 -4.62 3.55
N GLU A 57 9.49 -5.22 3.43
CA GLU A 57 9.25 -6.66 3.59
C GLU A 57 8.44 -7.12 2.38
N PHE A 58 9.08 -7.86 1.48
CA PHE A 58 8.48 -8.32 0.22
C PHE A 58 8.36 -9.84 0.12
N GLU A 59 8.81 -10.57 1.13
CA GLU A 59 8.66 -12.02 1.24
C GLU A 59 8.05 -12.38 2.59
N HIS A 60 7.20 -13.38 2.62
CA HIS A 60 6.54 -13.87 3.81
C HIS A 60 6.47 -15.42 3.75
N PRO A 61 7.29 -16.15 4.53
CA PRO A 61 7.39 -17.60 4.41
C PRO A 61 6.08 -18.33 4.76
N PHE A 62 5.30 -17.75 5.68
CA PHE A 62 4.05 -18.34 6.17
C PHE A 62 2.93 -17.31 6.28
N PHE A 63 2.42 -16.83 5.16
CA PHE A 63 1.41 -15.77 5.13
C PHE A 63 0.04 -16.31 5.57
N SER A 64 -0.32 -16.05 6.83
CA SER A 64 -1.53 -16.60 7.45
C SER A 64 -2.70 -15.62 7.50
N ARG A 65 -2.46 -14.32 7.74
CA ARG A 65 -3.50 -13.34 8.07
C ARG A 65 -3.43 -12.08 7.21
N VAL A 66 -2.88 -11.01 7.75
CA VAL A 66 -2.77 -9.70 7.11
C VAL A 66 -1.30 -9.38 6.90
N TRP A 67 -0.95 -8.94 5.70
CA TRP A 67 0.40 -8.52 5.36
C TRP A 67 0.37 -7.09 4.84
N VAL A 68 1.07 -6.20 5.55
CA VAL A 68 1.19 -4.79 5.17
C VAL A 68 2.47 -4.59 4.36
N GLY A 69 2.32 -4.34 3.05
CA GLY A 69 3.42 -3.89 2.21
C GLY A 69 3.76 -2.44 2.52
N ARG A 70 5.04 -2.13 2.72
CA ARG A 70 5.52 -0.78 3.09
C ARG A 70 6.60 -0.29 2.14
N HIS A 71 6.49 0.95 1.68
CA HIS A 71 7.50 1.64 0.89
C HIS A 71 7.77 3.03 1.47
N THR A 72 9.00 3.28 1.91
CA THR A 72 9.40 4.61 2.39
C THR A 72 9.53 5.59 1.23
N LEU A 73 8.86 6.74 1.34
CA LEU A 73 8.92 7.87 0.41
C LEU A 73 10.19 8.70 0.66
N ASP A 74 11.34 8.06 0.51
CA ASP A 74 12.66 8.68 0.69
C ASP A 74 13.19 9.31 -0.61
N SER A 75 14.42 9.83 -0.56
CA SER A 75 15.07 10.45 -1.72
C SER A 75 15.36 9.52 -2.91
N ASN A 76 15.16 8.21 -2.76
CA ASN A 76 15.31 7.21 -3.80
C ASN A 76 13.96 6.67 -4.31
N SER A 77 12.86 7.01 -3.64
CA SER A 77 11.52 6.59 -4.02
C SER A 77 11.19 7.00 -5.47
N PRO A 78 10.81 6.04 -6.34
CA PRO A 78 10.35 6.36 -7.69
C PRO A 78 8.97 7.04 -7.68
N LEU A 79 8.26 6.98 -6.55
CA LEU A 79 6.93 7.57 -6.37
C LEU A 79 6.98 9.05 -6.06
N LEU A 80 8.14 9.61 -5.72
CA LEU A 80 8.26 11.04 -5.50
C LEU A 80 8.53 11.79 -6.81
N ASN A 81 8.09 13.05 -6.86
CA ASN A 81 8.51 13.95 -7.91
C ASN A 81 10.01 14.32 -7.74
N LYS A 82 10.63 14.92 -8.77
CA LYS A 82 12.07 15.26 -8.75
C LYS A 82 12.41 16.28 -7.66
N PHE A 83 11.51 17.24 -7.42
CA PHE A 83 11.70 18.31 -6.44
C PHE A 83 11.73 17.75 -5.02
N ALA A 84 10.77 16.91 -4.65
CA ALA A 84 10.69 16.28 -3.33
C ALA A 84 11.93 15.43 -3.02
N ARG A 85 12.38 14.59 -3.95
CA ARG A 85 13.64 13.83 -3.77
C ARG A 85 14.85 14.73 -3.54
N SER A 86 14.93 15.87 -4.25
CA SER A 86 16.03 16.83 -4.09
C SER A 86 15.98 17.48 -2.71
N MET A 87 14.78 17.89 -2.27
CA MET A 87 14.58 18.51 -0.96
C MET A 87 14.95 17.55 0.18
N ILE A 88 14.55 16.29 0.11
CA ILE A 88 14.94 15.27 1.12
C ILE A 88 16.46 15.11 1.18
N ARG A 89 17.16 15.10 0.03
CA ARG A 89 18.64 15.01 0.00
C ARG A 89 19.31 16.22 0.64
N GLN A 90 18.80 17.41 0.32
CA GLN A 90 19.29 18.67 0.89
C GLN A 90 19.00 18.75 2.39
N ASN A 91 17.91 18.14 2.84
CA ASN A 91 17.52 18.02 4.25
C ASN A 91 18.13 16.78 4.94
N GLY A 92 19.32 16.32 4.50
CA GLY A 92 20.06 15.25 5.17
C GLY A 92 19.40 13.88 5.15
N GLY A 93 18.46 13.62 4.24
CA GLY A 93 17.69 12.37 4.16
C GLY A 93 16.37 12.39 4.93
N TYR A 94 16.04 13.50 5.58
CA TYR A 94 14.83 13.65 6.39
C TYR A 94 13.71 14.38 5.65
N TRP A 95 12.47 14.13 6.06
CA TRP A 95 11.33 14.88 5.53
C TRP A 95 11.35 16.33 6.04
N PRO A 96 11.14 17.34 5.18
CA PRO A 96 11.03 18.72 5.64
C PRO A 96 9.85 18.90 6.61
N VAL A 97 10.10 19.54 7.75
CA VAL A 97 9.08 19.75 8.80
C VAL A 97 7.86 20.50 8.27
N ASP A 98 8.09 21.53 7.47
CA ASP A 98 7.04 22.36 6.89
C ASP A 98 6.14 21.59 5.92
N TRP A 99 6.62 20.46 5.39
CA TRP A 99 5.89 19.59 4.47
C TRP A 99 5.15 18.47 5.19
N ASN A 100 5.15 18.44 6.52
CA ASN A 100 4.43 17.42 7.29
C ASN A 100 2.93 17.73 7.37
N ASN A 101 2.29 17.97 6.23
CA ASN A 101 0.85 18.18 6.09
C ASN A 101 0.32 17.37 4.88
N PRO A 102 -0.98 17.02 4.85
CA PRO A 102 -1.53 16.17 3.80
C PRO A 102 -1.34 16.73 2.39
N HIS A 103 -1.45 18.06 2.24
CA HIS A 103 -1.33 18.74 0.95
C HIS A 103 0.07 18.58 0.34
N ASP A 104 1.12 18.84 1.11
CA ASP A 104 2.50 18.75 0.62
C ASP A 104 2.94 17.30 0.39
N ILE A 105 2.50 16.36 1.23
CA ILE A 105 2.74 14.93 0.99
C ILE A 105 2.07 14.48 -0.32
N ARG A 106 0.82 14.88 -0.55
CA ARG A 106 0.08 14.60 -1.79
C ARG A 106 0.82 15.15 -3.00
N ASN A 107 1.21 16.43 -2.98
CA ASN A 107 1.92 17.09 -4.06
C ASN A 107 3.31 16.50 -4.34
N ALA A 108 3.95 15.92 -3.32
CA ALA A 108 5.25 15.27 -3.46
C ALA A 108 5.17 13.94 -4.22
N ILE A 109 4.02 13.24 -4.14
CA ILE A 109 3.78 11.95 -4.78
C ILE A 109 3.47 12.14 -6.28
N GLN A 110 4.00 11.26 -7.13
CA GLN A 110 3.86 11.30 -8.58
C GLN A 110 3.91 9.90 -9.19
N PHE A 111 2.73 9.37 -9.52
CA PHE A 111 2.54 8.20 -10.37
C PHE A 111 1.18 8.24 -11.06
N THR A 112 0.96 7.45 -12.11
CA THR A 112 -0.39 7.23 -12.67
C THR A 112 -1.02 5.99 -12.06
N ASP A 113 -0.25 4.91 -12.01
CA ASP A 113 -0.71 3.64 -11.48
C ASP A 113 0.31 3.00 -10.55
N LEU A 114 -0.19 2.30 -9.54
CA LEU A 114 0.56 1.37 -8.74
C LEU A 114 -0.03 -0.02 -8.91
N ILE A 115 0.83 -0.97 -9.26
CA ILE A 115 0.44 -2.35 -9.51
C ILE A 115 1.07 -3.20 -8.42
N VAL A 116 0.22 -3.80 -7.59
CA VAL A 116 0.59 -4.78 -6.57
C VAL A 116 0.35 -6.16 -7.15
N THR A 117 1.36 -7.03 -7.04
CA THR A 117 1.19 -8.46 -7.28
C THR A 117 1.66 -9.26 -6.08
N MET A 118 0.92 -10.31 -5.75
CA MET A 118 1.27 -11.29 -4.75
C MET A 118 1.31 -12.67 -5.42
N THR A 119 2.32 -13.47 -5.10
CA THR A 119 2.39 -14.88 -5.53
C THR A 119 2.81 -15.74 -4.35
N GLY A 120 2.36 -16.99 -4.28
CA GLY A 120 2.78 -17.94 -3.24
C GLY A 120 2.21 -19.32 -3.51
N ILE A 121 2.33 -20.25 -2.56
CA ILE A 121 1.81 -21.62 -2.67
C ILE A 121 0.72 -21.81 -1.60
N SER A 122 -0.49 -22.18 -2.00
CA SER A 122 -1.57 -22.51 -1.07
C SER A 122 -1.23 -23.77 -0.29
N ASN A 123 -1.27 -23.70 1.04
CA ASN A 123 -1.06 -24.86 1.89
C ASN A 123 -2.19 -25.91 1.74
N VAL A 124 -3.42 -25.44 1.46
CA VAL A 124 -4.61 -26.31 1.29
C VAL A 124 -4.51 -27.19 0.04
N SER A 125 -4.05 -26.62 -1.07
CA SER A 125 -4.08 -27.29 -2.38
C SER A 125 -2.71 -27.60 -2.98
N ALA A 126 -1.62 -27.25 -2.29
CA ALA A 126 -0.24 -27.35 -2.78
C ALA A 126 -0.03 -26.70 -4.16
N SER A 127 -0.85 -25.70 -4.52
CA SER A 127 -0.85 -25.06 -5.83
C SER A 127 -0.44 -23.60 -5.74
N THR A 128 0.20 -23.08 -6.78
CA THR A 128 0.55 -21.66 -6.86
C THR A 128 -0.69 -20.79 -6.90
N VAL A 129 -0.72 -19.75 -6.07
CA VAL A 129 -1.75 -18.72 -6.03
C VAL A 129 -1.18 -17.37 -6.45
N HIS A 130 -2.03 -16.56 -7.05
CA HIS A 130 -1.68 -15.23 -7.54
C HIS A 130 -2.78 -14.24 -7.17
N ALA A 131 -2.39 -13.03 -6.77
CA ALA A 131 -3.29 -11.90 -6.61
C ALA A 131 -2.70 -10.66 -7.28
N TYR A 132 -3.59 -9.78 -7.77
CA TYR A 132 -3.25 -8.58 -8.51
C TYR A 132 -4.22 -7.45 -8.12
N LYS A 133 -3.69 -6.25 -7.88
CA LYS A 133 -4.50 -5.03 -7.79
C LYS A 133 -3.76 -3.85 -8.40
N ARG A 134 -4.53 -3.01 -9.09
CA ARG A 134 -4.09 -1.71 -9.60
C ARG A 134 -4.71 -0.61 -8.75
N PHE A 135 -3.89 0.38 -8.41
CA PHE A 135 -4.27 1.61 -7.73
C PHE A 135 -3.97 2.80 -8.61
N LYS A 136 -4.88 3.75 -8.64
CA LYS A 136 -4.67 5.06 -9.25
C LYS A 136 -4.13 6.03 -8.19
N TYR A 137 -3.64 7.17 -8.66
CA TYR A 137 -3.20 8.27 -7.78
C TYR A 137 -4.28 8.71 -6.77
N GLY A 138 -5.56 8.70 -7.19
CA GLY A 138 -6.69 9.05 -6.33
C GLY A 138 -6.95 8.05 -5.19
N ASP A 139 -6.54 6.80 -5.34
CA ASP A 139 -6.81 5.75 -4.36
C ASP A 139 -5.92 5.84 -3.12
N VAL A 140 -4.86 6.65 -3.17
CA VAL A 140 -3.97 6.88 -2.03
C VAL A 140 -4.64 7.83 -1.06
N LEU A 141 -4.79 7.39 0.18
CA LEU A 141 -5.26 8.22 1.28
C LEU A 141 -4.08 8.76 2.10
N VAL A 142 -4.01 10.08 2.26
CA VAL A 142 -2.92 10.78 2.97
C VAL A 142 -3.35 11.14 4.39
N GLY A 143 -2.55 10.72 5.36
CA GLY A 143 -2.80 10.98 6.78
C GLY A 143 -3.69 9.95 7.47
N TYR A 144 -3.87 8.79 6.84
CA TYR A 144 -4.63 7.67 7.38
C TYR A 144 -3.73 6.46 7.65
N THR A 145 -4.17 5.59 8.55
CA THR A 145 -3.63 4.25 8.78
C THR A 145 -4.77 3.23 8.77
N PHE A 146 -4.47 1.95 8.55
CA PHE A 146 -5.49 0.91 8.53
C PHE A 146 -6.09 0.71 9.93
N ALA A 147 -7.41 0.51 9.99
CA ALA A 147 -8.07 0.07 11.21
C ALA A 147 -7.53 -1.31 11.63
N ASN A 148 -7.47 -1.57 12.94
CA ASN A 148 -7.03 -2.86 13.42
C ASN A 148 -8.08 -3.93 13.10
N MET A 149 -7.69 -4.95 12.34
CA MET A 149 -8.57 -6.06 11.95
C MET A 149 -8.53 -7.23 12.95
N LEU A 150 -7.62 -7.23 13.92
CA LEU A 150 -7.41 -8.35 14.84
C LEU A 150 -8.29 -8.21 16.07
N PHE A 151 -9.03 -9.28 16.39
CA PHE A 151 -9.85 -9.37 17.60
C PHE A 151 -9.70 -10.73 18.27
N ALA A 152 -9.97 -10.81 19.57
CA ALA A 152 -9.96 -12.06 20.30
C ALA A 152 -11.37 -12.68 20.30
N GLU A 153 -11.48 -13.96 20.00
CA GLU A 153 -12.69 -14.75 20.17
C GLU A 153 -12.94 -14.98 21.67
N GLU A 154 -14.13 -14.59 22.16
CA GLU A 154 -14.47 -14.53 23.59
C GLU A 154 -14.25 -15.87 24.33
N ASP A 155 -14.58 -16.99 23.68
CA ASP A 155 -14.60 -18.31 24.33
C ASP A 155 -13.30 -19.11 24.17
N SER A 156 -12.49 -18.83 23.14
CA SER A 156 -11.38 -19.70 22.74
C SER A 156 -10.00 -19.06 22.90
N SER A 157 -9.93 -17.77 23.26
CA SER A 157 -8.70 -16.97 23.23
C SER A 157 -7.99 -16.98 21.87
N ARG A 158 -8.67 -17.40 20.79
CA ARG A 158 -8.11 -17.36 19.43
C ARG A 158 -8.13 -15.94 18.95
N LEU A 159 -7.00 -15.48 18.43
CA LEU A 159 -6.95 -14.25 17.67
C LEU A 159 -7.58 -14.53 16.30
N LEU A 160 -8.61 -13.78 15.92
CA LEU A 160 -9.27 -13.83 14.62
C LEU A 160 -9.02 -12.52 13.86
N VAL A 161 -9.32 -12.54 12.57
CA VAL A 161 -9.31 -11.37 11.69
C VAL A 161 -10.74 -11.07 11.28
N ASP A 162 -11.16 -9.80 11.31
CA ASP A 162 -12.40 -9.33 10.71
C ASP A 162 -12.11 -8.79 9.30
N PRO A 163 -12.41 -9.55 8.22
CA PRO A 163 -12.11 -9.14 6.86
C PRO A 163 -12.96 -7.95 6.39
N SER A 164 -14.04 -7.60 7.10
CA SER A 164 -14.90 -6.46 6.70
C SER A 164 -14.17 -5.12 6.87
N LEU A 165 -13.23 -5.05 7.82
CA LEU A 165 -12.42 -3.86 8.12
C LEU A 165 -11.23 -3.65 7.17
N VAL A 166 -11.10 -4.48 6.13
CA VAL A 166 -9.96 -4.44 5.20
C VAL A 166 -9.82 -3.12 4.42
N ASN A 167 -10.90 -2.35 4.31
CA ASN A 167 -10.87 -1.04 3.66
C ASN A 167 -10.98 0.11 4.67
N ASP A 168 -11.08 -0.22 5.96
CA ASP A 168 -11.33 0.74 7.02
C ASP A 168 -10.03 1.38 7.45
N VAL A 169 -10.12 2.68 7.68
CA VAL A 169 -8.97 3.52 7.94
C VAL A 169 -9.31 4.50 9.04
N VAL A 170 -8.31 4.86 9.83
CA VAL A 170 -8.41 5.86 10.89
C VAL A 170 -7.39 6.96 10.64
N GLU A 171 -7.75 8.19 11.01
CA GLU A 171 -6.84 9.32 10.93
C GLU A 171 -5.63 9.10 11.84
N GLN A 172 -4.43 9.42 11.33
CA GLN A 172 -3.19 9.31 12.08
C GLN A 172 -3.01 10.51 13.02
N GLU A 173 -2.50 10.25 14.22
CA GLU A 173 -2.13 11.30 15.16
C GLU A 173 -0.99 12.19 14.62
N GLY A 174 -1.01 13.48 14.97
CA GLY A 174 0.17 14.36 14.82
C GLY A 174 0.25 15.25 13.57
N GLY A 175 -0.84 15.43 12.81
CA GLY A 175 -0.89 16.55 11.85
C GLY A 175 -2.07 16.63 10.87
N GLY A 176 -3.19 15.94 11.12
CA GLY A 176 -4.38 15.99 10.26
C GLY A 176 -4.42 14.99 9.10
N ALA A 177 -5.59 14.73 8.56
CA ALA A 177 -5.78 13.97 7.31
C ALA A 177 -6.34 14.85 6.19
N GLU A 178 -6.25 14.38 4.95
CA GLU A 178 -7.01 14.98 3.85
C GLU A 178 -8.51 14.68 3.98
N PRO A 179 -9.39 15.50 3.37
CA PRO A 179 -10.84 15.26 3.36
C PRO A 179 -11.18 13.86 2.81
N PHE A 180 -12.11 13.19 3.46
CA PHE A 180 -12.58 11.87 3.06
C PHE A 180 -13.69 11.99 2.01
N ASP A 181 -13.30 12.23 0.76
CA ASP A 181 -14.25 12.21 -0.36
C ASP A 181 -14.51 10.73 -0.73
N TYR A 182 -15.38 10.07 0.05
CA TYR A 182 -15.86 8.73 -0.29
C TYR A 182 -16.85 8.84 -1.46
N GLU A 183 -16.35 8.70 -2.69
CA GLU A 183 -17.18 8.21 -3.79
C GLU A 183 -16.96 6.69 -3.87
N PRO A 184 -17.99 5.85 -3.65
CA PRO A 184 -17.85 4.41 -3.84
C PRO A 184 -17.51 4.15 -5.31
N ASP A 185 -16.28 3.71 -5.58
CA ASP A 185 -15.88 3.27 -6.92
C ASP A 185 -16.91 2.26 -7.44
N ASN A 186 -17.51 2.58 -8.58
CA ASN A 186 -18.22 1.62 -9.42
C ASN A 186 -17.29 0.42 -9.60
N VAL A 187 -17.74 -0.75 -9.13
CA VAL A 187 -17.04 -2.02 -9.24
C VAL A 187 -16.58 -2.21 -10.69
N ASP A 188 -15.27 -2.11 -10.92
CA ASP A 188 -14.65 -2.46 -12.21
C ASP A 188 -15.02 -3.93 -12.49
N SER A 189 -15.92 -4.13 -13.45
CA SER A 189 -16.48 -5.42 -13.87
C SER A 189 -15.51 -6.21 -14.76
N ASP A 190 -14.22 -6.23 -14.40
CA ASP A 190 -13.18 -6.93 -15.17
C ASP A 190 -12.65 -8.15 -14.39
N SER A 191 -13.58 -9.05 -14.05
CA SER A 191 -13.27 -10.40 -13.55
C SER A 191 -13.31 -11.40 -14.72
N GLY A 192 -12.32 -11.31 -15.61
CA GLY A 192 -12.08 -12.28 -16.67
C GLY A 192 -11.20 -13.44 -16.20
N HIS A 193 -11.84 -14.59 -15.94
CA HIS A 193 -11.32 -15.97 -15.98
C HIS A 193 -10.53 -16.57 -14.78
N GLN A 194 -11.30 -17.38 -14.03
CA GLN A 194 -11.07 -18.79 -13.63
C GLN A 194 -9.89 -19.15 -12.72
N GLY A 195 -10.21 -19.15 -11.42
CA GLY A 195 -9.41 -19.62 -10.29
C GLY A 195 -9.80 -18.83 -9.04
N SER A 196 -11.10 -18.84 -8.72
CA SER A 196 -11.81 -17.84 -7.90
C SER A 196 -11.24 -17.65 -6.49
N TRP A 197 -10.32 -16.70 -6.34
CA TRP A 197 -10.13 -15.93 -5.12
C TRP A 197 -10.55 -14.49 -5.41
N ASP A 198 -11.53 -14.00 -4.66
CA ASP A 198 -12.15 -12.70 -4.87
C ASP A 198 -11.22 -11.61 -4.31
N ALA A 199 -10.43 -10.97 -5.18
CA ALA A 199 -9.51 -9.88 -4.83
C ALA A 199 -10.25 -8.55 -4.54
N ARG A 200 -11.23 -8.57 -3.62
CA ARG A 200 -12.11 -7.43 -3.33
C ARG A 200 -11.52 -6.36 -2.45
N SER A 201 -10.29 -6.48 -1.97
CA SER A 201 -9.83 -5.56 -0.95
C SER A 201 -8.33 -5.49 -0.84
N ILE A 202 -7.75 -4.74 -1.77
CA ILE A 202 -6.46 -4.11 -1.54
C ILE A 202 -6.77 -2.61 -1.73
N ARG A 203 -6.46 -1.79 -0.72
CA ARG A 203 -6.41 -0.32 -0.76
C ARG A 203 -4.97 0.12 -0.47
N MET A 204 -4.56 1.24 -1.07
CA MET A 204 -3.27 1.87 -0.85
C MET A 204 -3.42 3.09 0.05
N GLN A 205 -2.50 3.24 0.98
CA GLN A 205 -2.40 4.37 1.89
C GLN A 205 -1.02 4.99 1.78
N ALA A 206 -0.91 6.30 1.92
CA ALA A 206 0.35 6.95 2.23
C ALA A 206 0.31 7.36 3.70
N SER A 207 0.87 6.51 4.56
CA SER A 207 1.10 6.85 5.95
C SER A 207 2.17 7.96 6.05
N ARG A 208 2.00 8.82 7.04
CA ARG A 208 2.88 9.97 7.27
C ARG A 208 4.21 9.56 7.88
N ALA A 209 5.13 10.51 7.84
CA ALA A 209 6.30 10.55 8.68
C ALA A 209 5.89 10.73 10.14
N SER A 210 5.76 9.65 10.90
CA SER A 210 5.58 9.73 12.36
C SER A 210 6.91 9.44 13.05
N THR A 211 7.29 10.30 14.00
CA THR A 211 8.17 9.90 15.11
C THR A 211 7.39 8.93 15.99
N HIS A 212 7.32 7.66 15.60
CA HIS A 212 7.14 6.62 16.62
C HIS A 212 8.45 6.58 17.40
N LEU A 213 8.46 7.32 18.51
CA LEU A 213 9.28 6.92 19.65
C LEU A 213 8.85 5.50 20.01
N TYR A 214 9.86 4.65 20.12
CA TYR A 214 9.83 3.26 20.57
C TYR A 214 8.76 2.95 21.62
#